data_AF-A0A259IKJ8-F1
#
_entry.id   AF-A0A259IKJ8-F1
#
_cell.length_a   1.000
_cell.length_b   1.000
_cell.length_c   1.000
_cell.angle_alpha   90.00
_cell.angle_beta   90.00
_cell.angle_gamma   90.00
#
_symmetry.space_group_name_H-M   'P 1'
#
loop_
_entity.id
_entity.type
_entity.pdbx_description
1 polymer ?
#
loop_
_entity_poly.entity_id
_entity_poly.type
_entity_poly.pdbx_seq_one_letter_code
_entity_poly.pdbx_strand_id
1 'polypeptide(L)' 'RPGVILSRGDLEDRIYAWGQEVESNAVEFLIHALRRKLGAEHIKNVRGVGWMVSKNV' A
#
# COMPACT_ATOMS: atom_id res chain seq x y z
N ARG A 1 8.81 -0.53 7.48
CA ARG A 1 10.19 -0.97 7.14
C ARG A 1 10.27 -1.11 5.62
N PRO A 2 11.19 -0.42 4.93
CA PRO A 2 11.37 -0.56 3.48
C PRO A 2 11.80 -1.98 3.07
N GLY A 3 11.38 -2.39 1.88
CA GLY A 3 11.68 -3.70 1.29
C GLY A 3 10.83 -4.87 1.79
N VAL A 4 9.82 -4.61 2.63
CA VAL A 4 8.81 -5.61 2.99
C VAL A 4 7.63 -5.48 2.04
N ILE A 5 7.16 -6.61 1.51
CA ILE A 5 5.93 -6.67 0.74
C ILE A 5 4.77 -6.80 1.72
N LEU A 6 3.75 -5.97 1.53
CA LEU A 6 2.49 -6.04 2.27
C LEU A 6 1.36 -6.33 1.27
N SER A 7 0.57 -7.35 1.57
CA SER A 7 -0.64 -7.66 0.83
C SER A 7 -1.71 -6.59 1.04
N ARG A 8 -2.82 -6.67 0.30
CA ARG A 8 -3.97 -5.79 0.54
C ARG A 8 -4.48 -5.96 1.97
N GLY A 9 -4.68 -7.20 2.43
CA GLY A 9 -5.14 -7.49 3.80
C GLY A 9 -4.17 -6.94 4.85
N ASP A 10 -2.86 -7.12 4.66
CA ASP A 10 -1.86 -6.56 5.58
C ASP A 10 -1.93 -5.03 5.71
N LEU A 11 -2.30 -4.34 4.62
CA LEU A 11 -2.49 -2.89 4.61
C LEU A 11 -3.83 -2.51 5.25
N GLU A 12 -4.91 -3.21 4.92
CA GLU A 12 -6.25 -3.00 5.50
C GLU A 12 -6.22 -3.15 7.03
N ASP A 13 -5.62 -4.24 7.54
CA ASP A 13 -5.50 -4.52 8.97
C ASP A 13 -4.73 -3.44 9.74
N ARG A 14 -3.79 -2.75 9.07
CA ARG A 14 -2.94 -1.72 9.68
C ARG A 14 -3.50 -0.32 9.58
N ILE A 15 -4.22 -0.03 8.49
CA ILE A 15 -4.86 1.28 8.30
C ILE A 15 -6.08 1.37 9.20
N TYR A 16 -6.77 0.24 9.44
CA TYR A 16 -8.03 0.22 10.16
C TYR A 16 -7.97 -0.75 11.34
N ALA A 17 -7.51 -0.24 12.49
CA ALA A 17 -7.76 -0.89 13.77
C ALA A 17 -9.19 -0.56 14.24
N TRP A 18 -10.06 -1.57 14.28
CA TRP A 18 -11.44 -1.57 14.81
C TRP A 18 -12.48 -0.70 14.08
N GLY A 19 -13.37 -1.36 13.32
CA GLY A 19 -14.80 -1.00 13.26
C GLY A 19 -15.28 -0.09 12.14
N GLN A 20 -14.51 0.13 11.08
CA GLN A 20 -14.99 0.84 9.88
C GLN A 20 -15.05 -0.12 8.70
N GLU A 21 -16.22 -0.21 8.05
CA GLU A 21 -16.37 -0.93 6.79
C GLU A 21 -15.51 -0.25 5.72
N VAL A 22 -14.67 -1.05 5.07
CA VAL A 22 -13.74 -0.57 4.04
C VAL A 22 -14.45 -0.60 2.69
N GLU A 23 -14.47 0.54 1.99
CA GLU A 23 -14.72 0.52 0.55
C GLU A 23 -13.64 -0.34 -0.11
N SER A 24 -14.04 -1.34 -0.90
CA SER A 24 -13.18 -2.41 -1.42
C SER A 24 -11.95 -1.96 -2.25
N ASN A 25 -11.78 -0.65 -2.48
CA ASN A 25 -10.73 -0.01 -3.26
C ASN A 25 -9.91 1.06 -2.49
N ALA A 26 -10.13 1.23 -1.18
CA ALA A 26 -9.50 2.30 -0.41
C ALA A 26 -7.96 2.21 -0.43
N VAL A 27 -7.41 0.99 -0.34
CA VAL A 27 -5.96 0.75 -0.39
C VAL A 27 -5.38 1.18 -1.73
N GLU A 28 -6.02 0.81 -2.84
CA GLU A 28 -5.58 1.19 -4.19
C GLU A 28 -5.59 2.70 -4.37
N PHE A 29 -6.63 3.37 -3.88
CA PHE A 29 -6.74 4.82 -3.95
C PHE A 29 -5.59 5.49 -3.16
N LEU A 30 -5.34 5.04 -1.93
CA LEU A 30 -4.26 5.58 -1.09
C LEU A 30 -2.88 5.35 -1.71
N ILE A 31 -2.61 4.15 -2.23
CA ILE A 31 -1.35 3.84 -2.91
C ILE A 31 -1.18 4.70 -4.17
N HIS A 32 -2.25 4.87 -4.95
CA HIS A 32 -2.22 5.74 -6.13
C HIS A 32 -1.90 7.18 -5.75
N ALA A 33 -2.58 7.74 -4.74
CA ALA A 33 -2.35 9.10 -4.26
C ALA A 33 -0.92 9.29 -3.74
N LEU A 34 -0.39 8.31 -2.99
CA LEU A 34 0.99 8.34 -2.50
C LEU A 34 2.01 8.30 -3.65
N ARG A 35 1.84 7.42 -4.63
CA ARG A 35 2.72 7.36 -5.81
C ARG A 35 2.67 8.64 -6.63
N ARG A 36 1.50 9.28 -6.73
CA ARG A 36 1.36 10.60 -7.38
C ARG A 36 2.11 11.71 -6.64
N LYS A 37 2.18 11.65 -5.31
CA LYS A 37 2.81 12.68 -4.48
C LYS A 37 4.32 12.48 -4.33
N LEU A 38 4.76 11.23 -4.18
CA LEU A 38 6.14 10.88 -3.88
C LEU A 38 6.94 10.46 -5.11
N GLY A 39 6.25 10.02 -6.17
CA GLY A 39 6.86 9.34 -7.30
C GLY A 39 6.64 7.82 -7.23
N ALA A 40 6.54 7.20 -8.41
CA ALA A 40 6.14 5.80 -8.53
C ALA A 40 7.26 4.82 -8.11
N GLU A 41 8.50 5.26 -8.11
CA GLU A 41 9.70 4.52 -7.72
C GLU A 41 9.76 4.22 -6.22
N HIS A 42 9.09 5.02 -5.40
CA HIS A 42 9.02 4.86 -3.95
C HIS A 42 8.14 3.69 -3.50
N ILE A 43 7.09 3.37 -4.26
CA ILE A 43 6.16 2.26 -3.96
C ILE A 43 6.01 1.36 -5.18
N LYS A 44 6.57 0.16 -5.09
CA LYS A 44 6.53 -0.82 -6.17
C LYS A 44 5.31 -1.73 -6.03
N ASN A 45 4.62 -1.96 -7.15
CA ASN A 45 3.62 -3.02 -7.25
C ASN A 45 4.36 -4.36 -7.39
N VAL A 46 4.01 -5.33 -6.55
CA VAL A 46 4.42 -6.73 -6.69
C VAL A 46 3.19 -7.52 -7.15
N ARG A 47 3.13 -7.80 -8.45
CA ARG A 47 1.94 -8.39 -9.09
C ARG A 47 1.50 -9.67 -8.39
N GLY A 48 0.23 -9.72 -8.01
CA GLY A 48 -0.38 -10.87 -7.33
C GLY A 48 -0.02 -11.01 -5.85
N VAL A 49 0.79 -10.12 -5.29
CA VAL A 49 1.26 -10.20 -3.90
C VAL A 49 0.88 -8.95 -3.11
N GLY A 50 1.11 -7.75 -3.65
CA GLY A 50 0.80 -6.50 -2.96
C GLY A 50 1.77 -5.38 -3.31
N TRP A 51 2.20 -4.62 -2.30
CA TRP A 51 3.04 -3.43 -2.47
C TRP A 51 4.24 -3.42 -1.55
N MET A 52 5.29 -2.73 -1.99
CA MET A 52 6.55 -2.61 -1.24
C MET A 52 7.12 -1.20 -1.36
N VAL A 53 7.57 -0.65 -0.24
CA VAL A 53 8.38 0.58 -0.23
C VAL A 53 9.81 0.24 -0.64
N SER A 54 10.35 0.95 -1.62
CA SER A 54 11.72 0.77 -2.11
C SER A 54 12.75 1.08 -1.01
N LYS A 55 13.85 0.30 -0.95
CA LYS A 55 14.95 0.55 0.01
C LYS A 55 15.88 1.69 -0.41
N ASN A 56 16.01 1.94 -1.71
CA ASN A 56 17.04 2.77 -2.30
C ASN A 56 16.44 3.73 -3.34
N VAL A 57 15.44 4.53 -2.93
CA VAL A 57 15.12 5.71 -3.75
C VAL A 57 16.08 6.83 -3.39
#